data_AF-A0A3L7QW56-F1
#
_entry.id   AF-A0A3L7QW56-F1
#
_cell.length_a   1.000
_cell.length_b   1.000
_cell.length_c   1.000
_cell.angle_alpha   90.00
_cell.angle_beta   90.00
_cell.angle_gamma   90.00
#
_symmetry.space_group_name_H-M   'P 1'
#
loop_
_entity.id
_entity.type
_entity.pdbx_description
1 polymer ?
#
loop_
_entity_poly.entity_id
_entity_poly.type
_entity_poly.pdbx_seq_one_letter_code
_entity_poly.pdbx_strand_id
1 'polypeptide(L)'
;MPVRQLGALILAVLLPLAMDTIAEDEKTLADAGLKSDGSSLIQFLVQRSEDKIDAIQIKALIAKLGDDNFETREQTSATLNAIGIAALPDLKTASKSPDVEISRRAKDCIQKIEEGSRKFVVAASIRLLGKKNPQGALAALINYSQFAELDQTTEDLIQAIISTGSVNGTPEKPIIDAIAGKNALAKTVCAEALAIINPELFKKEAITLLDSDEPRVRYKIALTFAKLGDKRSIAPLVNSISSVSQWESSLLDHMLRKLLPSNMPALGLSQPELQKEWAKRTADTSKISDALLTVSARNYGKTLVVLLDAGKVIMLDSSNNILWKIDGLQFPLDAQILTDETVLIAEHQGNKVTERNKKGEILWEKKIDGPLAVQKLEDGSIFIASKSNVVFVDQKGKELSEFTPPNAEPIMKANIASNGDLCLVLSTLQGNAKFVRFDKNKKTVASYDIDVRTSGGKVDILPNGNSLITEVYGNRVIEFNNEGKEVWQFECEQPVAAVRLPNGNTLITSMTQMKALEIDPKGKEIWSYKSNTRVTRAFRP
;
A
#
# COMPACT_ATOMS: atom_id res chain seq x y z
N MET A 1 -37.95 -39.88 -40.08
CA MET A 1 -38.72 -39.53 -38.86
C MET A 1 -37.87 -38.61 -37.99
N PRO A 2 -38.35 -37.40 -37.66
CA PRO A 2 -37.68 -36.41 -36.81
C PRO A 2 -38.32 -36.30 -35.42
N VAL A 3 -37.53 -36.12 -34.35
CA VAL A 3 -37.94 -35.55 -33.04
C VAL A 3 -36.66 -35.00 -32.36
N ARG A 4 -36.37 -33.69 -32.41
CA ARG A 4 -36.62 -32.64 -31.39
C ARG A 4 -36.20 -33.00 -29.95
N GLN A 5 -35.18 -32.32 -29.40
CA GLN A 5 -35.36 -31.31 -28.32
C GLN A 5 -34.02 -30.71 -27.84
N LEU A 6 -34.00 -29.37 -27.88
CA LEU A 6 -33.36 -28.38 -27.00
C LEU A 6 -32.13 -28.74 -26.15
N GLY A 7 -31.07 -27.96 -26.37
CA GLY A 7 -30.00 -27.73 -25.43
C GLY A 7 -29.17 -26.52 -25.86
N ALA A 8 -29.73 -25.32 -25.72
CA ALA A 8 -28.96 -24.08 -25.79
C ALA A 8 -27.97 -24.06 -24.61
N LEU A 9 -26.72 -24.44 -24.84
CA LEU A 9 -25.66 -24.22 -23.85
C LEU A 9 -25.17 -22.78 -24.01
N ILE A 10 -25.54 -21.98 -23.03
CA ILE A 10 -25.16 -20.59 -22.83
C ILE A 10 -23.63 -20.47 -22.92
N LEU A 11 -23.15 -19.72 -23.91
CA LEU A 11 -21.79 -19.22 -24.00
C LEU A 11 -21.62 -18.14 -22.92
N ALA A 12 -21.35 -18.55 -21.68
CA ALA A 12 -20.96 -17.64 -20.62
C ALA A 12 -19.51 -17.20 -20.87
N VAL A 13 -19.38 -16.08 -21.58
CA VAL A 13 -18.16 -15.26 -21.56
C VAL A 13 -17.95 -14.84 -20.11
N LEU A 14 -16.98 -15.46 -19.44
CA LEU A 14 -16.44 -15.01 -18.16
C LEU A 14 -15.69 -13.69 -18.39
N LEU A 15 -16.45 -12.61 -18.50
CA LEU A 15 -16.02 -11.30 -18.01
C LEU A 15 -15.66 -11.49 -16.53
N PRO A 16 -14.59 -10.85 -16.02
CA PRO A 16 -14.30 -10.88 -14.60
C PRO A 16 -15.50 -10.23 -13.90
N LEU A 17 -16.31 -11.04 -13.22
CA LEU A 17 -17.27 -10.54 -12.26
C LEU A 17 -16.47 -9.70 -11.27
N ALA A 18 -16.63 -8.37 -11.34
CA ALA A 18 -16.59 -7.59 -10.12
C ALA A 18 -17.56 -8.29 -9.18
N MET A 19 -17.05 -8.95 -8.14
CA MET A 19 -17.91 -9.52 -7.10
C MET A 19 -18.90 -8.42 -6.70
N ASP A 20 -20.18 -8.76 -6.67
CA ASP A 20 -21.25 -7.80 -6.40
C ASP A 20 -21.16 -7.38 -4.93
N THR A 21 -20.36 -6.34 -4.65
CA THR A 21 -20.03 -5.87 -3.29
C THR A 21 -21.27 -5.44 -2.52
N ILE A 22 -22.38 -5.15 -3.20
CA ILE A 22 -23.66 -4.77 -2.59
C ILE A 22 -24.24 -5.94 -1.80
N ALA A 23 -24.25 -7.15 -2.36
CA ALA A 23 -24.85 -8.31 -1.69
C ALA A 23 -24.07 -8.71 -0.43
N GLU A 24 -22.75 -8.58 -0.46
CA GLU A 24 -21.89 -8.81 0.71
C GLU A 24 -22.07 -7.74 1.79
N ASP A 25 -22.17 -6.47 1.39
CA ASP A 25 -22.43 -5.36 2.32
C ASP A 25 -23.83 -5.47 2.95
N GLU A 26 -24.85 -5.81 2.15
CA GLU A 26 -26.22 -6.04 2.64
C GLU A 26 -26.28 -7.24 3.59
N LYS A 27 -25.55 -8.33 3.28
CA LYS A 27 -25.41 -9.46 4.19
C LYS A 27 -24.71 -9.06 5.49
N THR A 28 -23.62 -8.29 5.41
CA THR A 28 -22.88 -7.80 6.58
C THR A 28 -23.79 -6.99 7.51
N LEU A 29 -24.68 -6.16 6.95
CA LEU A 29 -25.69 -5.44 7.72
C LEU A 29 -26.77 -6.35 8.29
N ALA A 30 -27.28 -7.29 7.49
CA ALA A 30 -28.30 -8.24 7.92
C ALA A 30 -27.82 -9.13 9.08
N ASP A 31 -26.58 -9.63 9.01
CA ASP A 31 -25.92 -10.40 10.07
C ASP A 31 -25.75 -9.57 11.36
N ALA A 32 -25.65 -8.25 11.23
CA ALA A 32 -25.65 -7.29 12.34
C ALA A 32 -27.05 -6.85 12.80
N GLY A 33 -28.13 -7.32 12.16
CA GLY A 33 -29.51 -6.94 12.47
C GLY A 33 -29.89 -5.53 12.00
N LEU A 34 -29.14 -4.96 11.05
CA LEU A 34 -29.39 -3.63 10.50
C LEU A 34 -30.07 -3.72 9.12
N LYS A 35 -30.94 -2.75 8.84
CA LYS A 35 -31.57 -2.61 7.53
C LYS A 35 -30.64 -1.85 6.57
N SER A 36 -30.64 -2.25 5.31
CA SER A 36 -29.80 -1.67 4.24
C SER A 36 -30.53 -0.63 3.38
N ASP A 37 -31.73 -0.19 3.77
CA ASP A 37 -32.42 0.91 3.09
C ASP A 37 -31.76 2.26 3.40
N GLY A 38 -31.90 3.22 2.48
CA GLY A 38 -31.19 4.50 2.57
C GLY A 38 -31.47 5.28 3.86
N SER A 39 -32.70 5.22 4.38
CA SER A 39 -33.07 5.95 5.60
C SER A 39 -32.44 5.34 6.85
N SER A 40 -32.44 4.01 6.95
CA SER A 40 -31.80 3.28 8.05
C SER A 40 -30.28 3.48 8.06
N LEU A 41 -29.64 3.52 6.89
CA LEU A 41 -28.20 3.76 6.78
C LEU A 41 -27.80 5.18 7.21
N ILE A 42 -28.58 6.19 6.80
CA ILE A 42 -28.39 7.57 7.26
C ILE A 42 -28.54 7.64 8.77
N GLN A 43 -29.62 7.08 9.32
CA GLN A 43 -29.88 7.09 10.76
C GLN A 43 -28.74 6.41 11.53
N PHE A 44 -28.23 5.29 11.03
CA PHE A 44 -27.10 4.57 11.61
C PHE A 44 -25.84 5.46 11.70
N LEU A 45 -25.47 6.19 10.64
CA LEU A 45 -24.33 7.10 10.70
C LEU A 45 -24.58 8.33 11.58
N VAL A 46 -25.78 8.91 11.54
CA VAL A 46 -26.14 10.07 12.36
C VAL A 46 -26.05 9.76 13.84
N GLN A 47 -26.62 8.64 14.30
CA GLN A 47 -26.56 8.20 15.71
C GLN A 47 -25.12 8.02 16.20
N ARG A 48 -24.21 7.67 15.29
CA ARG A 48 -22.78 7.48 15.60
C ARG A 48 -21.97 8.77 15.51
N SER A 49 -22.57 9.84 14.99
CA SER A 49 -22.00 11.18 14.87
C SER A 49 -22.48 12.12 15.98
N GLU A 50 -23.29 11.62 16.93
CA GLU A 50 -23.73 12.38 18.10
C GLU A 50 -22.73 12.19 19.25
N ASP A 51 -22.09 13.29 19.65
CA ASP A 51 -20.99 13.34 20.63
C ASP A 51 -21.41 13.00 22.07
N LYS A 52 -22.67 12.61 22.30
CA LYS A 52 -23.19 12.19 23.60
C LYS A 52 -24.34 11.21 23.44
N ILE A 53 -24.02 9.93 23.36
CA ILE A 53 -24.97 8.93 23.86
C ILE A 53 -24.89 9.04 25.37
N ASP A 54 -25.86 9.72 25.97
CA ASP A 54 -25.90 9.98 27.41
C ASP A 54 -25.81 8.64 28.17
N ALA A 55 -24.85 8.53 29.10
CA ALA A 55 -24.70 7.34 29.95
C ALA A 55 -26.01 7.01 30.69
N ILE A 56 -26.87 8.00 30.92
CA ILE A 56 -28.22 7.83 31.46
C ILE A 56 -29.10 7.01 30.51
N GLN A 57 -29.05 7.27 29.20
CA GLN A 57 -29.82 6.51 28.20
C GLN A 57 -29.33 5.08 28.05
N ILE A 58 -28.01 4.84 28.07
CA ILE A 58 -27.44 3.49 27.98
C ILE A 58 -27.89 2.63 29.16
N LYS A 59 -27.87 3.19 30.38
CA LYS A 59 -28.37 2.50 31.57
C LYS A 59 -29.87 2.20 31.51
N ALA A 60 -30.66 3.13 30.98
CA ALA A 60 -32.09 2.93 30.77
C ALA A 60 -32.38 1.81 29.74
N LEU A 61 -31.57 1.72 28.68
CA LEU A 61 -31.64 0.62 27.72
C LEU A 61 -31.22 -0.70 28.36
N ILE A 62 -30.14 -0.72 29.14
CA ILE A 62 -29.69 -1.95 29.84
C ILE A 62 -30.77 -2.50 30.76
N ALA A 63 -31.51 -1.65 31.48
CA ALA A 63 -32.62 -2.09 32.32
C ALA A 63 -33.72 -2.80 31.51
N LYS A 64 -33.95 -2.38 30.27
CA LYS A 64 -34.93 -2.98 29.35
C LYS A 64 -34.45 -4.27 28.68
N LEU A 65 -33.20 -4.68 28.88
CA LEU A 65 -32.74 -6.00 28.42
C LEU A 65 -33.45 -7.14 29.17
N GLY A 66 -33.96 -6.88 30.38
CA GLY A 66 -34.74 -7.83 31.18
C GLY A 66 -36.25 -7.56 31.14
N ASP A 67 -36.75 -6.73 30.21
CA ASP A 67 -38.18 -6.43 30.09
C ASP A 67 -39.00 -7.70 29.84
N ASP A 68 -40.25 -7.80 30.31
CA ASP A 68 -41.09 -8.99 30.09
C ASP A 68 -41.48 -9.17 28.61
N ASN A 69 -41.53 -8.07 27.83
CA ASN A 69 -41.85 -8.09 26.41
C ASN A 69 -40.62 -8.43 25.54
N PHE A 70 -40.71 -9.54 24.80
CA PHE A 70 -39.65 -10.01 23.91
C PHE A 70 -39.25 -8.99 22.84
N GLU A 71 -40.22 -8.32 22.23
CA GLU A 71 -39.95 -7.35 21.17
C GLU A 71 -39.20 -6.12 21.69
N THR A 72 -39.53 -5.69 22.92
CA THR A 72 -38.79 -4.65 23.62
C THR A 72 -37.35 -5.07 23.92
N ARG A 73 -37.12 -6.32 24.36
CA ARG A 73 -35.77 -6.84 24.57
C ARG A 73 -34.95 -6.90 23.28
N GLU A 74 -35.54 -7.38 22.17
CA GLU A 74 -34.88 -7.44 20.87
C GLU A 74 -34.51 -6.06 20.33
N GLN A 75 -35.46 -5.11 20.35
CA GLN A 75 -35.20 -3.73 19.93
C GLN A 75 -34.13 -3.06 20.80
N THR A 76 -34.13 -3.33 22.10
CA THR A 76 -33.14 -2.81 23.04
C THR A 76 -31.75 -3.37 22.76
N SER A 77 -31.64 -4.70 22.56
CA SER A 77 -30.38 -5.34 22.18
C SER A 77 -29.85 -4.78 20.85
N ALA A 78 -30.71 -4.59 19.85
CA ALA A 78 -30.33 -3.99 18.57
C ALA A 78 -29.84 -2.55 18.73
N THR A 79 -30.53 -1.75 19.56
CA THR A 79 -30.14 -0.37 19.85
C THR A 79 -28.78 -0.30 20.55
N LEU A 80 -28.54 -1.13 21.57
CA LEU A 80 -27.24 -1.19 22.27
C LEU A 80 -26.10 -1.67 21.36
N ASN A 81 -26.39 -2.61 20.44
CA ASN A 81 -25.43 -3.01 19.41
C ASN A 81 -25.11 -1.87 18.45
N ALA A 82 -26.12 -1.09 18.04
CA ALA A 82 -25.95 0.08 17.17
C ALA A 82 -25.15 1.20 17.84
N ILE A 83 -25.40 1.47 19.13
CA ILE A 83 -24.63 2.38 19.99
C ILE A 83 -23.15 1.98 20.00
N GLY A 84 -22.85 0.69 20.10
CA GLY A 84 -21.50 0.18 19.92
C GLY A 84 -20.55 0.52 21.07
N ILE A 85 -19.45 1.27 20.81
CA ILE A 85 -18.29 1.33 21.75
C ILE A 85 -18.70 2.02 23.03
N ALA A 86 -19.55 3.05 22.89
CA ALA A 86 -20.05 3.83 23.99
C ALA A 86 -20.85 2.96 24.99
N ALA A 87 -21.48 1.88 24.54
CA ALA A 87 -22.20 0.95 25.41
C ALA A 87 -21.30 -0.09 26.07
N LEU A 88 -20.06 -0.32 25.60
CA LEU A 88 -19.21 -1.40 26.12
C LEU A 88 -18.91 -1.29 27.63
N PRO A 89 -18.61 -0.11 28.21
CA PRO A 89 -18.36 -0.01 29.65
C PRO A 89 -19.58 -0.45 30.48
N ASP A 90 -20.77 0.03 30.13
CA ASP A 90 -22.01 -0.30 30.85
C ASP A 90 -22.47 -1.73 30.55
N LEU A 91 -22.33 -2.23 29.32
CA LEU A 91 -22.61 -3.62 28.95
C LEU A 91 -21.68 -4.59 29.69
N LYS A 92 -20.39 -4.27 29.83
CA LYS A 92 -19.44 -5.07 30.63
C LYS A 92 -19.88 -5.14 32.09
N THR A 93 -20.46 -4.06 32.62
CA THR A 93 -21.06 -4.05 33.95
C THR A 93 -22.33 -4.93 33.98
N ALA A 94 -23.24 -4.76 33.02
CA ALA A 94 -24.49 -5.51 32.91
C ALA A 94 -24.30 -7.02 32.66
N SER A 95 -23.19 -7.41 32.02
CA SER A 95 -22.83 -8.82 31.80
C SER A 95 -22.67 -9.61 33.11
N LYS A 96 -22.50 -8.92 34.24
CA LYS A 96 -22.40 -9.46 35.60
C LYS A 96 -23.67 -9.26 36.43
N SER A 97 -24.77 -8.85 35.80
CA SER A 97 -26.07 -8.64 36.47
C SER A 97 -26.58 -9.93 37.13
N PRO A 98 -27.25 -9.85 38.30
CA PRO A 98 -27.95 -10.99 38.90
C PRO A 98 -29.17 -11.42 38.07
N ASP A 99 -29.70 -10.53 37.23
CA ASP A 99 -30.72 -10.88 36.24
C ASP A 99 -30.07 -11.66 35.09
N VAL A 100 -30.50 -12.91 34.92
CA VAL A 100 -29.93 -13.86 33.96
C VAL A 100 -30.17 -13.41 32.52
N GLU A 101 -31.32 -12.80 32.20
CA GLU A 101 -31.64 -12.34 30.85
C GLU A 101 -30.83 -11.08 30.51
N ILE A 102 -30.71 -10.13 31.45
CA ILE A 102 -29.82 -8.96 31.29
C ILE A 102 -28.37 -9.42 31.11
N SER A 103 -27.88 -10.34 31.95
CA SER A 103 -26.50 -10.85 31.86
C SER A 103 -26.24 -11.53 30.50
N ARG A 104 -27.16 -12.39 30.05
CA ARG A 104 -27.04 -13.11 28.78
C ARG A 104 -27.04 -12.15 27.60
N ARG A 105 -28.05 -11.28 27.48
CA ARG A 105 -28.15 -10.32 26.38
C ARG A 105 -27.00 -9.32 26.38
N ALA A 106 -26.52 -8.88 27.55
CA ALA A 106 -25.35 -8.02 27.63
C ALA A 106 -24.09 -8.72 27.10
N LYS A 107 -23.88 -10.01 27.41
CA LYS A 107 -22.78 -10.81 26.83
C LYS A 107 -22.94 -10.98 25.32
N ASP A 108 -24.14 -11.27 24.83
CA ASP A 108 -24.43 -11.37 23.40
C ASP A 108 -24.15 -10.03 22.69
N CYS A 109 -24.53 -8.91 23.29
CA CYS A 109 -24.22 -7.58 22.79
C CYS A 109 -22.70 -7.31 22.78
N ILE A 110 -21.98 -7.62 23.86
CA ILE A 110 -20.51 -7.48 23.91
C ILE A 110 -19.86 -8.31 22.82
N GLN A 111 -20.23 -9.58 22.71
CA GLN A 111 -19.69 -10.50 21.71
C GLN A 111 -19.93 -9.97 20.30
N LYS A 112 -21.18 -9.57 19.99
CA LYS A 112 -21.52 -8.95 18.69
C LYS A 112 -20.72 -7.68 18.44
N ILE A 113 -20.47 -6.87 19.48
CA ILE A 113 -19.69 -5.64 19.38
C ILE A 113 -18.17 -5.90 19.22
N GLU A 114 -17.64 -6.98 19.82
CA GLU A 114 -16.21 -7.31 19.91
C GLU A 114 -15.72 -8.25 18.78
N GLU A 115 -16.52 -9.20 18.27
CA GLU A 115 -16.11 -10.25 17.30
C GLU A 115 -15.96 -9.80 15.83
N GLY A 116 -15.90 -8.51 15.55
CA GLY A 116 -15.58 -8.00 14.22
C GLY A 116 -16.76 -7.45 13.42
N SER A 117 -17.92 -7.19 14.01
CA SER A 117 -19.00 -6.52 13.28
C SER A 117 -18.72 -5.02 13.05
N ARG A 118 -18.07 -4.31 13.98
CA ARG A 118 -18.07 -2.82 13.97
C ARG A 118 -17.45 -2.18 12.72
N LYS A 119 -16.22 -2.53 12.37
CA LYS A 119 -15.51 -1.86 11.26
C LYS A 119 -16.11 -2.22 9.91
N PHE A 120 -16.46 -3.50 9.74
CA PHE A 120 -17.06 -4.00 8.51
C PHE A 120 -18.49 -3.48 8.31
N VAL A 121 -19.31 -3.40 9.37
CA VAL A 121 -20.67 -2.82 9.32
C VAL A 121 -20.64 -1.33 8.99
N VAL A 122 -19.75 -0.56 9.62
CA VAL A 122 -19.59 0.86 9.28
C VAL A 122 -19.13 1.02 7.83
N ALA A 123 -18.10 0.27 7.43
CA ALA A 123 -17.56 0.31 6.08
C ALA A 123 -18.63 -0.07 5.03
N ALA A 124 -19.37 -1.15 5.26
CA ALA A 124 -20.51 -1.58 4.45
C ALA A 124 -21.61 -0.52 4.39
N SER A 125 -21.91 0.14 5.52
CA SER A 125 -22.92 1.22 5.56
C SER A 125 -22.51 2.40 4.69
N ILE A 126 -21.25 2.83 4.80
CA ILE A 126 -20.67 3.92 4.01
C ILE A 126 -20.69 3.57 2.52
N ARG A 127 -20.23 2.38 2.14
CA ARG A 127 -20.24 1.90 0.76
C ARG A 127 -21.65 1.84 0.17
N LEU A 128 -22.63 1.31 0.92
CA LEU A 128 -24.02 1.24 0.49
C LEU A 128 -24.66 2.63 0.38
N LEU A 129 -24.34 3.58 1.27
CA LEU A 129 -24.78 4.97 1.12
C LEU A 129 -24.21 5.61 -0.15
N GLY A 130 -22.93 5.40 -0.42
CA GLY A 130 -22.28 5.81 -1.67
C GLY A 130 -23.01 5.27 -2.89
N LYS A 131 -23.38 3.98 -2.88
CA LYS A 131 -24.02 3.30 -4.00
C LYS A 131 -25.49 3.68 -4.20
N LYS A 132 -26.27 3.72 -3.12
CA LYS A 132 -27.71 4.00 -3.16
C LYS A 132 -28.01 5.49 -3.32
N ASN A 133 -27.09 6.34 -2.88
CA ASN A 133 -27.18 7.81 -2.91
C ASN A 133 -28.57 8.36 -2.52
N PRO A 134 -29.13 8.00 -1.34
CA PRO A 134 -30.38 8.56 -0.88
C PRO A 134 -30.21 10.05 -0.54
N GLN A 135 -31.30 10.82 -0.63
CA GLN A 135 -31.30 12.22 -0.22
C GLN A 135 -30.82 12.36 1.24
N GLY A 136 -29.83 13.22 1.48
CA GLY A 136 -29.22 13.43 2.80
C GLY A 136 -27.99 12.56 3.10
N ALA A 137 -27.62 11.63 2.22
CA ALA A 137 -26.44 10.78 2.41
C ALA A 137 -25.14 11.58 2.56
N LEU A 138 -24.92 12.57 1.68
CA LEU A 138 -23.71 13.42 1.73
C LEU A 138 -23.54 14.09 3.09
N ALA A 139 -24.60 14.68 3.63
CA ALA A 139 -24.56 15.37 4.92
C ALA A 139 -24.23 14.39 6.07
N ALA A 140 -24.81 13.19 6.05
CA ALA A 140 -24.53 12.15 7.04
C ALA A 140 -23.07 11.66 6.98
N LEU A 141 -22.53 11.46 5.77
CA LEU A 141 -21.14 11.06 5.56
C LEU A 141 -20.15 12.13 6.04
N ILE A 142 -20.39 13.40 5.68
CA ILE A 142 -19.56 14.52 6.14
C ILE A 142 -19.61 14.66 7.67
N ASN A 143 -20.78 14.52 8.28
CA ASN A 143 -20.89 14.58 9.74
C ASN A 143 -20.14 13.41 10.41
N TYR A 144 -20.28 12.20 9.87
CA TYR A 144 -19.59 11.02 10.37
C TYR A 144 -18.07 11.09 10.22
N SER A 145 -17.55 11.79 9.20
CA SER A 145 -16.10 11.93 8.97
C SER A 145 -15.32 12.49 10.16
N GLN A 146 -16.00 13.24 11.03
CA GLN A 146 -15.43 13.81 12.25
C GLN A 146 -15.09 12.75 13.30
N PHE A 147 -15.69 11.57 13.18
CA PHE A 147 -15.60 10.45 14.12
C PHE A 147 -14.95 9.21 13.47
N ALA A 148 -14.59 9.28 12.20
CA ALA A 148 -13.93 8.18 11.50
C ALA A 148 -12.52 7.96 12.07
N GLU A 149 -12.21 6.72 12.42
CA GLU A 149 -10.83 6.32 12.72
C GLU A 149 -9.99 6.41 11.43
N LEU A 150 -8.71 6.76 11.57
CA LEU A 150 -7.75 6.88 10.45
C LEU A 150 -7.35 5.49 9.89
N ASP A 151 -8.31 4.73 9.34
CA ASP A 151 -8.10 3.41 8.72
C ASP A 151 -8.87 3.26 7.39
N GLN A 152 -9.08 2.01 6.93
CA GLN A 152 -9.80 1.64 5.70
C GLN A 152 -11.17 2.34 5.55
N THR A 153 -11.83 2.68 6.65
CA THR A 153 -13.10 3.43 6.62
C THR A 153 -12.96 4.83 6.04
N THR A 154 -11.76 5.43 6.08
CA THR A 154 -11.49 6.75 5.47
C THR A 154 -11.57 6.70 3.95
N GLU A 155 -11.03 5.67 3.30
CA GLU A 155 -11.09 5.54 1.84
C GLU A 155 -12.53 5.29 1.37
N ASP A 156 -13.24 4.37 2.04
CA ASP A 156 -14.66 4.12 1.76
C ASP A 156 -15.49 5.40 1.92
N LEU A 157 -15.15 6.22 2.92
CA LEU A 157 -15.82 7.50 3.17
C LEU A 157 -15.56 8.52 2.07
N ILE A 158 -14.32 8.65 1.61
CA ILE A 158 -13.96 9.51 0.46
C ILE A 158 -14.76 9.06 -0.78
N GLN A 159 -14.76 7.76 -1.09
CA GLN A 159 -15.50 7.22 -2.25
C GLN A 159 -17.01 7.44 -2.15
N ALA A 160 -17.59 7.28 -0.96
CA ALA A 160 -19.01 7.55 -0.72
C ALA A 160 -19.35 9.04 -0.84
N ILE A 161 -18.49 9.95 -0.35
CA ILE A 161 -18.65 11.39 -0.51
C ILE A 161 -18.55 11.79 -1.98
N ILE A 162 -17.62 11.20 -2.75
CA ILE A 162 -17.53 11.42 -4.20
C ILE A 162 -18.82 10.99 -4.90
N SER A 163 -19.32 9.81 -4.57
CA SER A 163 -20.51 9.23 -5.21
C SER A 163 -21.80 9.98 -4.88
N THR A 164 -21.90 10.55 -3.66
CA THR A 164 -23.11 11.24 -3.19
C THR A 164 -23.08 12.76 -3.40
N GLY A 165 -21.90 13.37 -3.42
CA GLY A 165 -21.72 14.81 -3.52
C GLY A 165 -21.16 15.29 -4.84
N SER A 166 -21.33 14.51 -5.92
CA SER A 166 -20.99 14.95 -7.27
C SER A 166 -22.10 14.64 -8.28
N VAL A 167 -22.44 15.65 -9.09
CA VAL A 167 -23.32 15.50 -10.26
C VAL A 167 -22.54 15.87 -11.51
N ASN A 168 -22.28 14.90 -12.38
CA ASN A 168 -21.51 15.09 -13.63
C ASN A 168 -20.16 15.80 -13.42
N GLY A 169 -19.42 15.44 -12.36
CA GLY A 169 -18.12 16.04 -12.04
C GLY A 169 -18.20 17.43 -11.39
N THR A 170 -19.41 17.93 -11.11
CA THR A 170 -19.61 19.15 -10.32
C THR A 170 -19.80 18.77 -8.85
N PRO A 171 -18.94 19.25 -7.94
CA PRO A 171 -19.07 18.95 -6.51
C PRO A 171 -20.22 19.75 -5.90
N GLU A 172 -20.94 19.14 -4.95
CA GLU A 172 -21.97 19.82 -4.19
C GLU A 172 -21.36 20.78 -3.15
N LYS A 173 -22.10 21.85 -2.85
CA LYS A 173 -21.71 22.89 -1.89
C LYS A 173 -21.27 22.35 -0.51
N PRO A 174 -21.90 21.33 0.09
CA PRO A 174 -21.48 20.81 1.39
C PRO A 174 -20.03 20.33 1.45
N ILE A 175 -19.46 19.83 0.34
CA ILE A 175 -18.04 19.44 0.27
C ILE A 175 -17.15 20.67 0.45
N ILE A 176 -17.49 21.77 -0.26
CA ILE A 176 -16.74 23.03 -0.20
C ILE A 176 -16.87 23.67 1.19
N ASP A 177 -18.09 23.69 1.73
CA ASP A 177 -18.35 24.24 3.07
C ASP A 177 -17.59 23.46 4.16
N ALA A 178 -17.46 22.14 4.03
CA ALA A 178 -16.68 21.31 4.96
C ALA A 178 -15.17 21.61 4.91
N ILE A 179 -14.62 21.88 3.71
CA ILE A 179 -13.21 22.29 3.55
C ILE A 179 -12.94 23.64 4.22
N ALA A 180 -13.87 24.58 4.11
CA ALA A 180 -13.82 25.88 4.79
C ALA A 180 -14.12 25.79 6.30
N GLY A 181 -14.60 24.63 6.77
CA GLY A 181 -15.04 24.40 8.14
C GLY A 181 -13.92 24.31 9.18
N LYS A 182 -14.33 24.14 10.44
CA LYS A 182 -13.44 24.02 11.59
C LYS A 182 -12.99 22.58 11.88
N ASN A 183 -13.72 21.57 11.42
CA ASN A 183 -13.37 20.18 11.72
C ASN A 183 -12.21 19.69 10.83
N ALA A 184 -11.09 19.33 11.45
CA ALA A 184 -9.86 18.91 10.77
C ALA A 184 -10.06 17.67 9.87
N LEU A 185 -10.75 16.64 10.37
CA LEU A 185 -10.94 15.38 9.63
C LEU A 185 -11.88 15.58 8.44
N ALA A 186 -13.04 16.21 8.66
CA ALA A 186 -13.99 16.53 7.60
C ALA A 186 -13.34 17.36 6.50
N LYS A 187 -12.53 18.35 6.88
CA LYS A 187 -11.74 19.18 5.96
C LYS A 187 -10.82 18.32 5.09
N THR A 188 -10.03 17.43 5.68
CA THR A 188 -9.11 16.57 4.92
C THR A 188 -9.82 15.59 4.00
N VAL A 189 -10.88 14.91 4.49
CA VAL A 189 -11.65 13.93 3.71
C VAL A 189 -12.38 14.61 2.54
N CYS A 190 -13.04 15.74 2.78
CA CYS A 190 -13.73 16.48 1.74
C CYS A 190 -12.75 17.09 0.73
N ALA A 191 -11.57 17.52 1.16
CA ALA A 191 -10.52 18.00 0.27
C ALA A 191 -9.96 16.87 -0.61
N GLU A 192 -9.72 15.67 -0.06
CA GLU A 192 -9.33 14.48 -0.85
C GLU A 192 -10.43 14.10 -1.86
N ALA A 193 -11.70 14.12 -1.44
CA ALA A 193 -12.84 13.89 -2.35
C ALA A 193 -12.92 14.95 -3.47
N LEU A 194 -12.77 16.23 -3.12
CA LEU A 194 -12.80 17.33 -4.08
C LEU A 194 -11.65 17.23 -5.09
N ALA A 195 -10.46 16.79 -4.66
CA ALA A 195 -9.33 16.58 -5.55
C ALA A 195 -9.61 15.53 -6.64
N ILE A 196 -10.46 14.54 -6.36
CA ILE A 196 -10.89 13.53 -7.32
C ILE A 196 -12.02 14.05 -8.21
N ILE A 197 -13.00 14.75 -7.65
CA ILE A 197 -14.14 15.30 -8.40
C ILE A 197 -13.70 16.42 -9.37
N ASN A 198 -12.93 17.39 -8.84
CA ASN A 198 -12.50 18.57 -9.58
C ASN A 198 -11.12 19.05 -9.03
N PRO A 199 -10.01 18.55 -9.61
CA PRO A 199 -8.66 18.86 -9.16
C PRO A 199 -8.32 20.36 -9.14
N GLU A 200 -8.82 21.12 -10.10
CA GLU A 200 -8.55 22.57 -10.20
C GLU A 200 -9.30 23.35 -9.12
N LEU A 201 -10.55 22.97 -8.83
CA LEU A 201 -11.30 23.56 -7.73
C LEU A 201 -10.68 23.20 -6.38
N PHE A 202 -10.24 21.95 -6.18
CA PHE A 202 -9.47 21.56 -5.00
C PHE A 202 -8.23 22.44 -4.82
N LYS A 203 -7.42 22.60 -5.87
CA LYS A 203 -6.21 23.43 -5.82
C LYS A 203 -6.52 24.87 -5.44
N LYS A 204 -7.70 25.39 -5.77
CA LYS A 204 -8.15 26.74 -5.41
C LYS A 204 -8.64 26.80 -3.97
N GLU A 205 -9.54 25.92 -3.57
CA GLU A 205 -10.23 25.97 -2.27
C GLU A 205 -9.34 25.50 -1.11
N ALA A 206 -8.38 24.59 -1.36
CA ALA A 206 -7.51 24.01 -0.33
C ALA A 206 -6.10 24.63 -0.27
N ILE A 207 -5.76 25.61 -1.12
CA ILE A 207 -4.38 26.14 -1.21
C ILE A 207 -3.87 26.70 0.11
N THR A 208 -4.72 27.40 0.86
CA THR A 208 -4.35 28.03 2.14
C THR A 208 -4.13 26.99 3.24
N LEU A 209 -4.64 25.77 3.07
CA LEU A 209 -4.48 24.68 4.03
C LEU A 209 -3.10 24.03 3.94
N LEU A 210 -2.32 24.31 2.88
CA LEU A 210 -0.90 23.93 2.79
C LEU A 210 -0.06 24.58 3.89
N ASP A 211 -0.50 25.72 4.43
CA ASP A 211 0.15 26.43 5.54
C ASP A 211 -0.65 26.31 6.84
N SER A 212 -1.53 25.31 6.96
CA SER A 212 -2.34 25.11 8.16
C SER A 212 -1.47 24.88 9.39
N ASP A 213 -1.81 25.55 10.49
CA ASP A 213 -1.18 25.33 11.81
C ASP A 213 -1.50 23.93 12.36
N GLU A 214 -2.59 23.31 11.92
CA GLU A 214 -2.94 21.93 12.26
C GLU A 214 -2.07 20.95 11.47
N PRO A 215 -1.12 20.22 12.10
CA PRO A 215 -0.13 19.44 11.36
C PRO A 215 -0.72 18.34 10.50
N ARG A 216 -1.80 17.71 10.98
CA ARG A 216 -2.49 16.64 10.25
C ARG A 216 -3.16 17.17 8.99
N VAL A 217 -3.81 18.33 9.06
CA VAL A 217 -4.43 19.00 7.91
C VAL A 217 -3.36 19.36 6.90
N ARG A 218 -2.30 20.06 7.33
CA ARG A 218 -1.18 20.43 6.47
C ARG A 218 -0.61 19.24 5.73
N TYR A 219 -0.26 18.17 6.44
CA TYR A 219 0.28 16.95 5.83
C TYR A 219 -0.67 16.34 4.82
N LYS A 220 -1.95 16.17 5.17
CA LYS A 220 -2.93 15.52 4.31
C LYS A 220 -3.20 16.33 3.05
N ILE A 221 -3.40 17.63 3.18
CA ILE A 221 -3.59 18.52 2.02
C ILE A 221 -2.35 18.52 1.15
N ALA A 222 -1.17 18.67 1.74
CA ALA A 222 0.08 18.63 0.99
C ALA A 222 0.26 17.30 0.26
N LEU A 223 -0.09 16.17 0.88
CA LEU A 223 -0.04 14.86 0.24
C LEU A 223 -1.02 14.77 -0.92
N THR A 224 -2.21 15.35 -0.81
CA THR A 224 -3.19 15.41 -1.91
C THR A 224 -2.69 16.26 -3.08
N PHE A 225 -2.08 17.42 -2.80
CA PHE A 225 -1.39 18.20 -3.84
C PHE A 225 -0.24 17.40 -4.48
N ALA A 226 0.53 16.67 -3.67
CA ALA A 226 1.61 15.83 -4.18
C ALA A 226 1.06 14.72 -5.09
N LYS A 227 -0.02 14.02 -4.69
CA LYS A 227 -0.71 13.01 -5.52
C LYS A 227 -1.20 13.55 -6.87
N LEU A 228 -1.47 14.86 -6.96
CA LEU A 228 -1.81 15.57 -8.21
C LEU A 228 -0.59 16.05 -9.01
N GLY A 229 0.62 15.75 -8.57
CA GLY A 229 1.87 16.19 -9.20
C GLY A 229 2.17 17.68 -8.98
N ASP A 230 1.62 18.32 -7.94
CA ASP A 230 1.75 19.75 -7.74
C ASP A 230 2.95 20.12 -6.85
N LYS A 231 3.91 20.87 -7.41
CA LYS A 231 5.15 21.29 -6.73
C LYS A 231 4.93 22.10 -5.46
N ARG A 232 3.77 22.77 -5.31
CA ARG A 232 3.44 23.52 -4.08
C ARG A 232 3.35 22.62 -2.85
N SER A 233 3.17 21.31 -3.04
CA SER A 233 3.18 20.33 -1.95
C SER A 233 4.54 20.16 -1.26
N ILE A 234 5.65 20.42 -1.95
CA ILE A 234 6.98 19.99 -1.49
C ILE A 234 7.36 20.64 -0.15
N ALA A 235 7.27 21.96 -0.03
CA ALA A 235 7.64 22.65 1.21
C ALA A 235 6.72 22.26 2.39
N PRO A 236 5.38 22.24 2.25
CA PRO A 236 4.47 21.72 3.28
C PRO A 236 4.72 20.27 3.69
N LEU A 237 5.05 19.38 2.76
CA LEU A 237 5.40 17.98 3.05
C LEU A 237 6.70 17.91 3.85
N VAL A 238 7.73 18.64 3.45
CA VAL A 238 8.99 18.75 4.19
C VAL A 238 8.74 19.28 5.60
N ASN A 239 7.93 20.33 5.74
CA ASN A 239 7.55 20.89 7.04
C ASN A 239 6.72 19.95 7.91
N SER A 240 6.14 18.89 7.32
CA SER A 240 5.34 17.91 8.04
C SER A 240 6.16 16.71 8.54
N ILE A 241 7.41 16.54 8.10
CA ILE A 241 8.26 15.38 8.41
C ILE A 241 8.39 15.11 9.92
N SER A 242 8.51 16.16 10.75
CA SER A 242 8.62 16.04 12.21
C SER A 242 7.29 15.94 12.97
N SER A 243 6.16 16.16 12.29
CA SER A 243 4.83 16.21 12.92
C SER A 243 3.94 15.03 12.56
N VAL A 244 4.45 14.07 11.78
CA VAL A 244 3.75 12.85 11.36
C VAL A 244 4.37 11.63 12.03
N SER A 245 3.68 10.48 11.92
CA SER A 245 4.22 9.21 12.41
C SER A 245 5.56 8.87 11.76
N GLN A 246 6.36 8.02 12.40
CA GLN A 246 7.64 7.56 11.84
C GLN A 246 7.45 6.93 10.45
N TRP A 247 6.37 6.15 10.26
CA TRP A 247 6.01 5.56 8.97
C TRP A 247 5.76 6.61 7.89
N GLU A 248 4.92 7.61 8.18
CA GLU A 248 4.58 8.66 7.22
C GLU A 248 5.82 9.51 6.89
N SER A 249 6.62 9.85 7.90
CA SER A 249 7.91 10.54 7.72
C SER A 249 8.86 9.76 6.80
N SER A 250 8.87 8.44 6.98
CA SER A 250 9.64 7.50 6.18
C SER A 250 9.13 7.43 4.72
N LEU A 251 7.81 7.48 4.50
CA LEU A 251 7.28 7.58 3.14
C LEU A 251 7.60 8.94 2.48
N LEU A 252 7.57 10.04 3.25
CA LEU A 252 7.97 11.37 2.76
C LEU A 252 9.44 11.41 2.33
N ASP A 253 10.34 10.86 3.15
CA ASP A 253 11.76 10.77 2.79
C ASP A 253 11.97 9.95 1.52
N HIS A 254 11.30 8.80 1.41
CA HIS A 254 11.35 7.96 0.21
C HIS A 254 10.98 8.74 -1.05
N MET A 255 9.84 9.44 -1.01
CA MET A 255 9.37 10.26 -2.12
C MET A 255 10.37 11.37 -2.46
N LEU A 256 10.86 12.13 -1.48
CA LEU A 256 11.80 13.24 -1.73
C LEU A 256 13.12 12.78 -2.35
N ARG A 257 13.63 11.60 -1.97
CA ARG A 257 14.83 10.99 -2.58
C ARG A 257 14.61 10.61 -4.03
N LYS A 258 13.42 10.12 -4.37
CA LYS A 258 13.04 9.84 -5.75
C LYS A 258 12.96 11.11 -6.58
N LEU A 259 12.54 12.23 -5.99
CA LEU A 259 12.47 13.52 -6.67
C LEU A 259 13.84 14.20 -6.88
N LEU A 260 14.82 13.92 -6.01
CA LEU A 260 16.15 14.53 -6.02
C LEU A 260 17.27 13.46 -5.84
N PRO A 261 17.43 12.52 -6.81
CA PRO A 261 18.31 11.36 -6.65
C PRO A 261 19.80 11.71 -6.54
N SER A 262 20.22 12.88 -7.01
CA SER A 262 21.62 13.34 -6.96
C SER A 262 21.97 14.23 -5.77
N ASN A 263 21.00 14.57 -4.91
CA ASN A 263 21.21 15.51 -3.80
C ASN A 263 20.41 15.10 -2.54
N MET A 264 20.63 13.89 -2.04
CA MET A 264 19.88 13.34 -0.90
C MET A 264 20.53 13.65 0.46
N PRO A 265 19.76 13.77 1.55
CA PRO A 265 20.29 13.74 2.92
C PRO A 265 20.94 12.40 3.27
N ALA A 266 21.75 12.40 4.33
CA ALA A 266 22.23 11.17 4.94
C ALA A 266 21.06 10.26 5.38
N LEU A 267 21.30 8.95 5.43
CA LEU A 267 20.34 7.98 5.96
C LEU A 267 20.32 8.02 7.50
N GLY A 268 19.21 7.60 8.11
CA GLY A 268 19.11 7.41 9.56
C GLY A 268 19.03 8.69 10.40
N LEU A 269 18.80 9.85 9.77
CA LEU A 269 18.56 11.11 10.48
C LEU A 269 17.27 11.05 11.32
N SER A 270 17.26 11.73 12.46
CA SER A 270 16.00 11.94 13.21
C SER A 270 15.03 12.80 12.39
N GLN A 271 13.72 12.70 12.65
CA GLN A 271 12.72 13.47 11.87
C GLN A 271 13.00 15.00 11.85
N PRO A 272 13.42 15.66 12.95
CA PRO A 272 13.77 17.08 12.91
C PRO A 272 15.01 17.40 12.04
N GLU A 273 16.04 16.56 12.10
CA GLU A 273 17.25 16.73 11.28
C GLU A 273 16.95 16.48 9.80
N LEU A 274 16.18 15.43 9.52
CA LEU A 274 15.73 15.07 8.18
C LEU A 274 14.91 16.20 7.55
N GLN A 275 13.96 16.78 8.30
CA GLN A 275 13.20 17.96 7.89
C GLN A 275 14.12 19.12 7.52
N LYS A 276 15.10 19.43 8.37
CA LYS A 276 16.06 20.52 8.14
C LYS A 276 16.90 20.29 6.88
N GLU A 277 17.39 19.06 6.67
CA GLU A 277 18.20 18.71 5.50
C GLU A 277 17.41 18.74 4.19
N TRP A 278 16.15 18.30 4.22
CA TRP A 278 15.26 18.43 3.07
C TRP A 278 14.90 19.87 2.76
N ALA A 279 14.58 20.68 3.78
CA ALA A 279 14.22 22.09 3.59
C ALA A 279 15.32 22.86 2.82
N LYS A 280 16.60 22.58 3.10
CA LYS A 280 17.73 23.15 2.36
C LYS A 280 17.75 22.72 0.89
N ARG A 281 17.47 21.45 0.61
CA ARG A 281 17.60 20.83 -0.73
C ARG A 281 16.42 21.12 -1.63
N THR A 282 15.24 21.33 -1.04
CA THR A 282 14.00 21.65 -1.74
C THR A 282 13.67 23.13 -1.74
N ALA A 283 14.58 24.00 -1.27
CA ALA A 283 14.40 25.45 -1.31
C ALA A 283 14.21 25.98 -2.74
N ASP A 284 14.85 25.32 -3.71
CA ASP A 284 14.66 25.56 -5.14
C ASP A 284 13.97 24.36 -5.80
N THR A 285 12.64 24.44 -5.91
CA THR A 285 11.81 23.38 -6.51
C THR A 285 11.94 23.29 -8.04
N SER A 286 12.64 24.23 -8.70
CA SER A 286 12.90 24.15 -10.15
C SER A 286 13.76 22.93 -10.52
N LYS A 287 14.54 22.41 -9.57
CA LYS A 287 15.36 21.21 -9.70
C LYS A 287 14.55 19.90 -9.70
N ILE A 288 13.28 19.96 -9.32
CA ILE A 288 12.39 18.80 -9.29
C ILE A 288 11.69 18.68 -10.65
N SER A 289 11.86 17.55 -11.32
CA SER A 289 11.18 17.25 -12.59
C SER A 289 9.68 17.02 -12.38
N ASP A 290 8.83 17.66 -13.19
CA ASP A 290 7.38 17.46 -13.13
C ASP A 290 6.97 16.04 -13.52
N ALA A 291 7.71 15.42 -14.45
CA ALA A 291 7.47 14.03 -14.84
C ALA A 291 7.76 13.07 -13.67
N LEU A 292 8.86 13.29 -12.96
CA LEU A 292 9.26 12.49 -11.81
C LEU A 292 8.31 12.69 -10.63
N LEU A 293 7.86 13.94 -10.43
CA LEU A 293 6.83 14.27 -9.44
C LEU A 293 5.54 13.53 -9.73
N THR A 294 5.09 13.52 -10.99
CA THR A 294 3.87 12.82 -11.39
C THR A 294 3.95 11.31 -11.16
N VAL A 295 5.07 10.67 -11.53
CA VAL A 295 5.27 9.23 -11.33
C VAL A 295 5.35 8.89 -9.83
N SER A 296 6.11 9.68 -9.06
CA SER A 296 6.25 9.45 -7.61
C SER A 296 4.90 9.62 -6.88
N ALA A 297 4.17 10.68 -7.22
CA ALA A 297 2.84 10.97 -6.73
C ALA A 297 1.85 9.82 -6.90
N ARG A 298 1.82 9.24 -8.10
CA ARG A 298 0.89 8.17 -8.47
C ARG A 298 1.26 6.82 -7.87
N ASN A 299 2.52 6.62 -7.45
CA ASN A 299 2.97 5.37 -6.85
C ASN A 299 3.23 5.45 -5.34
N TYR A 300 3.01 6.62 -4.73
CA TYR A 300 3.17 6.83 -3.29
C TYR A 300 2.35 5.82 -2.48
N GLY A 301 3.02 5.14 -1.54
CA GLY A 301 2.40 4.15 -0.66
C GLY A 301 2.02 2.82 -1.33
N LYS A 302 2.29 2.64 -2.62
CA LYS A 302 2.02 1.39 -3.32
C LYS A 302 3.18 0.41 -3.19
N THR A 303 2.90 -0.88 -3.24
CA THR A 303 3.93 -1.93 -3.17
C THR A 303 3.72 -2.89 -4.33
N LEU A 304 4.75 -3.04 -5.18
CA LEU A 304 4.73 -4.08 -6.21
C LEU A 304 5.25 -5.38 -5.62
N VAL A 305 4.53 -6.47 -5.88
CA VAL A 305 4.85 -7.80 -5.38
C VAL A 305 4.94 -8.80 -6.54
N VAL A 306 5.98 -9.62 -6.53
CA VAL A 306 6.18 -10.71 -7.49
C VAL A 306 5.77 -12.03 -6.82
N LEU A 307 4.80 -12.71 -7.42
CA LEU A 307 4.31 -14.02 -6.99
C LEU A 307 4.79 -15.08 -7.98
N LEU A 308 5.93 -15.69 -7.65
CA LEU A 308 6.69 -16.53 -8.57
C LEU A 308 5.88 -17.73 -9.10
N ASP A 309 5.36 -18.57 -8.19
CA ASP A 309 4.68 -19.82 -8.58
C ASP A 309 3.34 -19.57 -9.25
N ALA A 310 2.70 -18.45 -8.91
CA ALA A 310 1.45 -18.04 -9.53
C ALA A 310 1.65 -17.43 -10.93
N GLY A 311 2.90 -17.10 -11.31
CA GLY A 311 3.18 -16.41 -12.57
C GLY A 311 2.57 -15.01 -12.62
N LYS A 312 2.68 -14.25 -11.52
CA LYS A 312 2.01 -12.95 -11.38
C LYS A 312 2.90 -11.85 -10.87
N VAL A 313 2.55 -10.64 -11.28
CA VAL A 313 2.98 -9.40 -10.64
C VAL A 313 1.72 -8.64 -10.23
N ILE A 314 1.67 -8.18 -8.98
CA ILE A 314 0.53 -7.43 -8.44
C ILE A 314 1.01 -6.09 -7.87
N MET A 315 0.18 -5.07 -7.98
CA MET A 315 0.36 -3.80 -7.28
C MET A 315 -0.64 -3.70 -6.14
N LEU A 316 -0.12 -3.45 -4.94
CA LEU A 316 -0.90 -3.27 -3.72
C LEU A 316 -0.97 -1.80 -3.34
N ASP A 317 -2.09 -1.37 -2.76
CA ASP A 317 -2.13 -0.15 -1.95
C ASP A 317 -1.58 -0.39 -0.53
N SER A 318 -1.62 0.63 0.32
CA SER A 318 -1.17 0.55 1.71
C SER A 318 -2.00 -0.39 2.59
N SER A 319 -3.22 -0.73 2.16
CA SER A 319 -4.16 -1.62 2.84
C SER A 319 -4.12 -3.05 2.30
N ASN A 320 -3.17 -3.37 1.41
CA ASN A 320 -3.05 -4.65 0.71
C ASN A 320 -4.16 -4.96 -0.31
N ASN A 321 -4.94 -3.97 -0.74
CA ASN A 321 -5.87 -4.19 -1.85
C ASN A 321 -5.09 -4.25 -3.16
N ILE A 322 -5.45 -5.20 -4.03
CA ILE A 322 -4.85 -5.33 -5.35
C ILE A 322 -5.42 -4.24 -6.25
N LEU A 323 -4.58 -3.29 -6.64
CA LEU A 323 -4.94 -2.21 -7.57
C LEU A 323 -4.98 -2.70 -9.01
N TRP A 324 -4.02 -3.56 -9.38
CA TRP A 324 -3.97 -4.24 -10.66
C TRP A 324 -3.05 -5.45 -10.57
N LYS A 325 -3.15 -6.34 -11.55
CA LYS A 325 -2.32 -7.53 -11.67
C LYS A 325 -2.01 -7.85 -13.12
N ILE A 326 -0.85 -8.46 -13.33
CA ILE A 326 -0.46 -9.09 -14.60
C ILE A 326 -0.33 -10.59 -14.31
N ASP A 327 -1.13 -11.39 -15.03
CA ASP A 327 -1.17 -12.85 -14.94
C ASP A 327 -0.44 -13.51 -16.12
N GLY A 328 -0.22 -14.83 -16.05
CA GLY A 328 0.29 -15.62 -17.17
C GLY A 328 1.78 -15.42 -17.47
N LEU A 329 2.54 -14.96 -16.47
CA LEU A 329 3.98 -14.78 -16.58
C LEU A 329 4.72 -16.11 -16.36
N GLN A 330 5.79 -16.35 -17.12
CA GLN A 330 6.55 -17.60 -17.05
C GLN A 330 7.71 -17.48 -16.06
N PHE A 331 7.43 -17.84 -14.79
CA PHE A 331 8.39 -17.81 -13.68
C PHE A 331 9.07 -16.43 -13.52
N PRO A 332 8.29 -15.38 -13.20
CA PRO A 332 8.81 -14.02 -13.11
C PRO A 332 9.75 -13.88 -11.90
N LEU A 333 11.03 -13.57 -12.13
CA LEU A 333 12.03 -13.42 -11.06
C LEU A 333 12.26 -11.98 -10.65
N ASP A 334 11.96 -11.03 -11.54
CA ASP A 334 12.21 -9.62 -11.29
C ASP A 334 11.22 -8.73 -12.05
N ALA A 335 10.94 -7.57 -11.48
CA ALA A 335 10.10 -6.55 -12.10
C ALA A 335 10.55 -5.14 -11.71
N GLN A 336 10.23 -4.15 -12.54
CA GLN A 336 10.44 -2.74 -12.25
C GLN A 336 9.30 -1.92 -12.86
N ILE A 337 8.71 -1.02 -12.07
CA ILE A 337 7.82 0.02 -12.59
C ILE A 337 8.65 1.03 -13.37
N LEU A 338 8.30 1.25 -14.64
CA LEU A 338 8.97 2.24 -15.48
C LEU A 338 8.20 3.55 -15.54
N THR A 339 6.89 3.42 -15.68
CA THR A 339 5.94 4.53 -15.72
C THR A 339 4.70 4.12 -14.93
N ASP A 340 3.74 5.03 -14.79
CA ASP A 340 2.47 4.66 -14.17
C ASP A 340 1.73 3.58 -14.91
N GLU A 341 1.99 3.37 -16.20
CA GLU A 341 1.26 2.41 -17.02
C GLU A 341 2.06 1.15 -17.34
N THR A 342 3.38 1.16 -17.18
CA THR A 342 4.25 0.10 -17.70
C THR A 342 5.19 -0.51 -16.67
N VAL A 343 5.36 -1.82 -16.81
CA VAL A 343 6.18 -2.68 -15.95
C VAL A 343 7.16 -3.46 -16.82
N LEU A 344 8.44 -3.39 -16.48
CA LEU A 344 9.48 -4.22 -17.05
C LEU A 344 9.61 -5.50 -16.22
N ILE A 345 9.62 -6.67 -16.86
CA ILE A 345 9.55 -7.97 -16.18
C ILE A 345 10.57 -8.93 -16.79
N ALA A 346 11.31 -9.65 -15.94
CA ALA A 346 12.16 -10.77 -16.31
C ALA A 346 11.41 -12.10 -16.12
N GLU A 347 11.08 -12.78 -17.22
CA GLU A 347 10.38 -14.07 -17.23
C GLU A 347 11.40 -15.18 -17.46
N HIS A 348 11.84 -15.82 -16.38
CA HIS A 348 12.96 -16.76 -16.41
C HIS A 348 12.67 -17.97 -17.28
N GLN A 349 11.54 -18.64 -17.09
CA GLN A 349 11.16 -19.80 -17.90
C GLN A 349 10.58 -19.42 -19.26
N GLY A 350 10.22 -18.14 -19.45
CA GLY A 350 9.78 -17.62 -20.73
C GLY A 350 10.93 -17.21 -21.66
N ASN A 351 12.17 -17.25 -21.17
CA ASN A 351 13.36 -16.85 -21.91
C ASN A 351 13.21 -15.46 -22.56
N LYS A 352 12.69 -14.52 -21.77
CA LYS A 352 12.46 -13.16 -22.23
C LYS A 352 12.36 -12.13 -21.13
N VAL A 353 12.64 -10.90 -21.53
CA VAL A 353 12.27 -9.70 -20.79
C VAL A 353 11.18 -8.98 -21.57
N THR A 354 10.13 -8.52 -20.88
CA THR A 354 9.03 -7.78 -21.50
C THR A 354 8.77 -6.46 -20.79
N GLU A 355 8.49 -5.40 -21.52
CA GLU A 355 7.73 -4.26 -21.01
C GLU A 355 6.25 -4.48 -21.31
N ARG A 356 5.42 -4.41 -20.28
CA ARG A 356 3.98 -4.64 -20.37
C ARG A 356 3.20 -3.49 -19.78
N ASN A 357 2.00 -3.24 -20.29
CA ASN A 357 1.06 -2.38 -19.58
C ASN A 357 0.37 -3.12 -18.41
N LYS A 358 -0.42 -2.40 -17.61
CA LYS A 358 -1.18 -2.99 -16.48
C LYS A 358 -2.18 -4.09 -16.86
N LYS A 359 -2.60 -4.16 -18.13
CA LYS A 359 -3.47 -5.24 -18.63
C LYS A 359 -2.69 -6.49 -19.01
N GLY A 360 -1.35 -6.43 -18.99
CA GLY A 360 -0.45 -7.51 -19.36
C GLY A 360 -0.10 -7.56 -20.85
N GLU A 361 -0.54 -6.58 -21.65
CA GLU A 361 -0.20 -6.49 -23.07
C GLU A 361 1.29 -6.15 -23.22
N ILE A 362 1.98 -6.89 -24.08
CA ILE A 362 3.41 -6.71 -24.34
C ILE A 362 3.60 -5.52 -25.28
N LEU A 363 4.33 -4.50 -24.81
CA LEU A 363 4.69 -3.30 -25.57
C LEU A 363 6.09 -3.40 -26.17
N TRP A 364 6.97 -4.16 -25.50
CA TRP A 364 8.34 -4.43 -25.93
C TRP A 364 8.79 -5.79 -25.41
N GLU A 365 9.61 -6.50 -26.19
CA GLU A 365 10.15 -7.81 -25.83
C GLU A 365 11.62 -7.94 -26.28
N LYS A 366 12.43 -8.54 -25.41
CA LYS A 366 13.77 -9.03 -25.73
C LYS A 366 13.87 -10.49 -25.34
N LYS A 367 14.12 -11.36 -26.32
CA LYS A 367 14.46 -12.76 -26.07
C LYS A 367 15.85 -12.85 -25.45
N ILE A 368 15.95 -13.58 -24.35
CA ILE A 368 17.19 -13.84 -23.63
C ILE A 368 17.01 -15.09 -22.79
N ASP A 369 17.97 -16.00 -22.76
CA ASP A 369 17.82 -17.24 -22.03
C ASP A 369 17.88 -17.01 -20.51
N GLY A 370 16.89 -17.55 -19.79
CA GLY A 370 16.83 -17.58 -18.34
C GLY A 370 17.15 -16.26 -17.61
N PRO A 371 16.50 -15.12 -17.91
CA PRO A 371 16.80 -13.85 -17.24
C PRO A 371 16.50 -13.95 -15.73
N LEU A 372 17.43 -13.43 -14.93
CA LEU A 372 17.38 -13.43 -13.46
C LEU A 372 17.00 -12.07 -12.88
N ALA A 373 17.50 -10.99 -13.48
CA ALA A 373 17.28 -9.61 -13.04
C ALA A 373 17.19 -8.65 -14.22
N VAL A 374 16.43 -7.57 -14.05
CA VAL A 374 16.24 -6.54 -15.08
C VAL A 374 16.16 -5.13 -14.48
N GLN A 375 16.77 -4.16 -15.16
CA GLN A 375 16.73 -2.74 -14.78
C GLN A 375 16.71 -1.82 -15.99
N LYS A 376 15.81 -0.83 -16.00
CA LYS A 376 15.97 0.37 -16.82
C LYS A 376 16.78 1.40 -16.04
N LEU A 377 17.88 1.85 -16.64
CA LEU A 377 18.85 2.78 -16.06
C LEU A 377 18.47 4.23 -16.38
N GLU A 378 19.13 5.18 -15.72
CA GLU A 378 18.86 6.62 -15.87
C GLU A 378 19.14 7.15 -17.28
N ASP A 379 20.13 6.58 -17.98
CA ASP A 379 20.43 6.89 -19.38
C ASP A 379 19.43 6.26 -20.38
N GLY A 380 18.44 5.53 -19.87
CA GLY A 380 17.40 4.87 -20.64
C GLY A 380 17.79 3.51 -21.21
N SER A 381 19.02 3.04 -21.01
CA SER A 381 19.43 1.67 -21.36
C SER A 381 18.78 0.65 -20.43
N ILE A 382 18.74 -0.61 -20.88
CA ILE A 382 18.17 -1.73 -20.12
C ILE A 382 19.28 -2.73 -19.82
N PHE A 383 19.54 -2.92 -18.54
CA PHE A 383 20.39 -3.96 -17.99
C PHE A 383 19.58 -5.25 -17.81
N ILE A 384 20.14 -6.37 -18.26
CA ILE A 384 19.58 -7.71 -18.09
C ILE A 384 20.68 -8.66 -17.65
N ALA A 385 20.45 -9.41 -16.57
CA ALA A 385 21.37 -10.45 -16.12
C ALA A 385 20.75 -11.83 -16.32
N SER A 386 21.53 -12.75 -16.89
CA SER A 386 21.25 -14.19 -16.98
C SER A 386 22.26 -14.95 -16.12
N LYS A 387 22.18 -16.29 -16.10
CA LYS A 387 23.12 -17.13 -15.33
C LYS A 387 24.58 -16.99 -15.81
N SER A 388 24.81 -16.76 -17.09
CA SER A 388 26.15 -16.72 -17.70
C SER A 388 26.76 -15.33 -17.78
N ASN A 389 25.95 -14.32 -18.02
CA ASN A 389 26.40 -13.01 -18.48
C ASN A 389 25.39 -11.92 -18.13
N VAL A 390 25.85 -10.69 -18.29
CA VAL A 390 25.06 -9.46 -18.24
C VAL A 390 25.09 -8.83 -19.61
N VAL A 391 23.95 -8.37 -20.10
CA VAL A 391 23.84 -7.57 -21.31
C VAL A 391 23.20 -6.22 -21.01
N PHE A 392 23.68 -5.20 -21.73
CA PHE A 392 23.07 -3.88 -21.78
C PHE A 392 22.48 -3.69 -23.17
N VAL A 393 21.21 -3.31 -23.23
CA VAL A 393 20.52 -3.05 -24.50
C VAL A 393 19.97 -1.62 -24.52
N ASP A 394 19.84 -1.05 -25.72
CA ASP A 394 19.11 0.19 -25.89
C ASP A 394 17.59 -0.04 -25.81
N GLN A 395 16.82 1.04 -25.91
CA GLN A 395 15.35 1.00 -25.87
C GLN A 395 14.72 0.22 -27.04
N LYS A 396 15.49 -0.04 -28.10
CA LYS A 396 15.06 -0.87 -29.25
C LYS A 396 15.46 -2.34 -29.08
N GLY A 397 16.12 -2.69 -27.97
CA GLY A 397 16.62 -4.05 -27.70
C GLY A 397 17.91 -4.41 -28.43
N LYS A 398 18.56 -3.43 -29.07
CA LYS A 398 19.89 -3.62 -29.66
C LYS A 398 20.91 -3.71 -28.54
N GLU A 399 21.77 -4.71 -28.61
CA GLU A 399 22.85 -4.89 -27.65
C GLU A 399 23.88 -3.76 -27.78
N LEU A 400 24.21 -3.16 -26.64
CA LEU A 400 25.20 -2.10 -26.48
C LEU A 400 26.52 -2.66 -25.97
N SER A 401 26.46 -3.57 -25.01
CA SER A 401 27.61 -4.24 -24.43
C SER A 401 27.21 -5.50 -23.67
N GLU A 402 28.19 -6.37 -23.44
CA GLU A 402 28.07 -7.58 -22.66
C GLU A 402 29.21 -7.66 -21.63
N PHE A 403 28.93 -8.30 -20.50
CA PHE A 403 29.93 -8.66 -19.51
C PHE A 403 29.72 -10.08 -19.02
N THR A 404 30.76 -10.90 -19.10
CA THR A 404 30.80 -12.24 -18.50
C THR A 404 31.67 -12.19 -17.23
N PRO A 405 31.20 -12.73 -16.09
CA PRO A 405 32.00 -12.79 -14.88
C PRO A 405 33.34 -13.52 -15.09
N PRO A 406 34.41 -13.13 -14.37
CA PRO A 406 35.67 -13.87 -14.39
C PRO A 406 35.45 -15.36 -14.10
N ASN A 407 36.22 -16.22 -14.79
CA ASN A 407 36.13 -17.69 -14.68
C ASN A 407 34.75 -18.29 -15.03
N ALA A 408 33.86 -17.53 -15.67
CA ALA A 408 32.50 -17.95 -16.02
C ALA A 408 31.69 -18.48 -14.81
N GLU A 409 31.95 -17.92 -13.62
CA GLU A 409 31.18 -18.26 -12.42
C GLU A 409 29.71 -17.88 -12.61
N PRO A 410 28.75 -18.79 -12.33
CA PRO A 410 27.34 -18.51 -12.53
C PRO A 410 26.82 -17.34 -11.69
N ILE A 411 26.11 -16.43 -12.34
CA ILE A 411 25.41 -15.34 -11.68
C ILE A 411 24.17 -15.90 -10.97
N MET A 412 24.00 -15.55 -9.70
CA MET A 412 22.84 -15.88 -8.89
C MET A 412 21.90 -14.69 -8.72
N LYS A 413 22.46 -13.49 -8.48
CA LYS A 413 21.72 -12.22 -8.35
C LYS A 413 22.55 -11.09 -8.94
N ALA A 414 21.90 -10.04 -9.44
CA ALA A 414 22.62 -8.92 -10.08
C ALA A 414 21.89 -7.58 -9.94
N ASN A 415 22.64 -6.49 -9.83
CA ASN A 415 22.13 -5.12 -9.69
C ASN A 415 23.09 -4.11 -10.31
N ILE A 416 22.58 -3.02 -10.89
CA ILE A 416 23.34 -1.79 -11.13
C ILE A 416 23.06 -0.84 -9.97
N ALA A 417 24.10 -0.57 -9.17
CA ALA A 417 23.99 0.39 -8.07
C ALA A 417 23.74 1.81 -8.60
N SER A 418 23.24 2.70 -7.74
CA SER A 418 22.95 4.10 -8.12
C SER A 418 24.16 4.88 -8.64
N ASN A 419 25.38 4.49 -8.24
CA ASN A 419 26.60 5.09 -8.76
C ASN A 419 27.05 4.49 -10.12
N GLY A 420 26.32 3.50 -10.65
CA GLY A 420 26.57 2.81 -11.91
C GLY A 420 27.44 1.55 -11.79
N ASP A 421 27.81 1.13 -10.59
CA ASP A 421 28.61 -0.07 -10.39
C ASP A 421 27.79 -1.35 -10.64
N LEU A 422 28.42 -2.34 -11.26
CA LEU A 422 27.84 -3.66 -11.45
C LEU A 422 28.08 -4.52 -10.21
N CYS A 423 27.01 -4.94 -9.56
CA CYS A 423 27.05 -5.76 -8.35
C CYS A 423 26.47 -7.14 -8.63
N LEU A 424 27.26 -8.19 -8.38
CA LEU A 424 26.91 -9.58 -8.65
C LEU A 424 27.02 -10.42 -7.38
N VAL A 425 26.11 -11.37 -7.24
CA VAL A 425 26.31 -12.55 -6.40
C VAL A 425 26.63 -13.72 -7.33
N LEU A 426 27.81 -14.29 -7.16
CA LEU A 426 28.33 -15.37 -8.00
C LEU A 426 28.36 -16.68 -7.22
N SER A 427 27.98 -17.78 -7.86
CA SER A 427 28.20 -19.13 -7.33
C SER A 427 29.65 -19.53 -7.57
N THR A 428 30.34 -19.91 -6.51
CA THR A 428 31.73 -20.39 -6.60
C THR A 428 31.76 -21.88 -6.93
N LEU A 429 32.86 -22.35 -7.51
CA LEU A 429 33.07 -23.77 -7.82
C LEU A 429 33.03 -24.69 -6.59
N GLN A 430 33.20 -24.12 -5.39
CA GLN A 430 33.18 -24.82 -4.11
C GLN A 430 31.77 -24.93 -3.51
N GLY A 431 30.75 -24.40 -4.20
CA GLY A 431 29.35 -24.47 -3.78
C GLY A 431 28.91 -23.37 -2.81
N ASN A 432 29.79 -22.43 -2.47
CA ASN A 432 29.45 -21.20 -1.73
C ASN A 432 29.12 -20.06 -2.70
N ALA A 433 28.68 -18.91 -2.18
CA ALA A 433 28.48 -17.71 -2.97
C ALA A 433 29.48 -16.63 -2.57
N LYS A 434 29.77 -15.73 -3.50
CA LYS A 434 30.55 -14.51 -3.22
C LYS A 434 29.85 -13.29 -3.78
N PHE A 435 29.94 -12.19 -3.05
CA PHE A 435 29.59 -10.89 -3.58
C PHE A 435 30.78 -10.32 -4.34
N VAL A 436 30.53 -9.70 -5.49
CA VAL A 436 31.54 -8.94 -6.24
C VAL A 436 30.92 -7.66 -6.76
N ARG A 437 31.64 -6.55 -6.55
CA ARG A 437 31.30 -5.25 -7.09
C ARG A 437 32.36 -4.81 -8.09
N PHE A 438 31.91 -4.40 -9.26
CA PHE A 438 32.74 -3.86 -10.33
C PHE A 438 32.40 -2.41 -10.58
N ASP A 439 33.42 -1.57 -10.72
CA ASP A 439 33.24 -0.18 -11.15
C ASP A 439 32.78 -0.11 -12.63
N LYS A 440 32.57 1.13 -13.11
CA LYS A 440 32.20 1.40 -14.51
C LYS A 440 33.19 0.85 -15.54
N ASN A 441 34.46 0.67 -15.16
CA ASN A 441 35.53 0.12 -16.00
C ASN A 441 35.65 -1.41 -15.85
N LYS A 442 34.69 -2.06 -15.16
CA LYS A 442 34.67 -3.49 -14.86
C LYS A 442 35.85 -3.94 -13.99
N LYS A 443 36.46 -3.03 -13.23
CA LYS A 443 37.47 -3.37 -12.22
C LYS A 443 36.79 -3.75 -10.91
N THR A 444 37.22 -4.83 -10.29
CA THR A 444 36.72 -5.24 -8.98
C THR A 444 37.11 -4.22 -7.90
N VAL A 445 36.11 -3.73 -7.16
CA VAL A 445 36.27 -2.77 -6.05
C VAL A 445 35.85 -3.32 -4.70
N ALA A 446 35.06 -4.42 -4.68
CA ALA A 446 34.78 -5.19 -3.48
C ALA A 446 34.58 -6.67 -3.86
N SER A 447 35.06 -7.59 -3.02
CA SER A 447 34.77 -9.02 -3.14
C SER A 447 34.92 -9.72 -1.79
N TYR A 448 33.93 -10.52 -1.43
CA TYR A 448 33.92 -11.30 -0.19
C TYR A 448 32.91 -12.45 -0.27
N ASP A 449 33.14 -13.49 0.53
CA ASP A 449 32.26 -14.66 0.60
C ASP A 449 30.98 -14.37 1.40
N ILE A 450 29.88 -15.01 1.01
CA ILE A 450 28.54 -14.88 1.61
C ILE A 450 27.78 -16.20 1.53
N ASP A 451 26.83 -16.44 2.43
CA ASP A 451 26.01 -17.67 2.41
C ASP A 451 24.67 -17.48 1.68
N VAL A 452 24.74 -17.24 0.36
CA VAL A 452 23.55 -17.16 -0.50
C VAL A 452 23.33 -18.47 -1.23
N ARG A 453 22.16 -19.07 -1.02
CA ARG A 453 21.75 -20.36 -1.64
C ARG A 453 20.61 -20.23 -2.65
N THR A 454 20.12 -19.01 -2.89
CA THR A 454 19.01 -18.75 -3.82
C THR A 454 19.49 -17.96 -5.04
N SER A 455 18.90 -18.25 -6.19
CA SER A 455 19.13 -17.50 -7.43
C SER A 455 17.84 -16.81 -7.88
N GLY A 456 18.00 -15.67 -8.57
CA GLY A 456 16.91 -14.84 -9.05
C GLY A 456 16.79 -13.51 -8.33
N GLY A 457 16.48 -12.46 -9.10
CA GLY A 457 16.32 -11.09 -8.65
C GLY A 457 17.64 -10.34 -8.41
N LYS A 458 17.50 -9.18 -7.77
CA LYS A 458 18.60 -8.25 -7.46
C LYS A 458 19.13 -8.48 -6.05
N VAL A 459 20.43 -8.25 -5.87
CA VAL A 459 21.03 -7.90 -4.57
C VAL A 459 20.85 -6.41 -4.35
N ASP A 460 20.42 -5.97 -3.16
CA ASP A 460 20.22 -4.54 -2.92
C ASP A 460 21.53 -3.86 -2.50
N ILE A 461 21.76 -2.66 -3.03
CA ILE A 461 22.99 -1.89 -2.79
C ILE A 461 22.60 -0.52 -2.26
N LEU A 462 23.09 -0.22 -1.08
CA LEU A 462 22.69 0.96 -0.33
C LEU A 462 23.43 2.20 -0.83
N PRO A 463 22.88 3.41 -0.61
CA PRO A 463 23.56 4.66 -0.95
C PRO A 463 24.95 4.84 -0.32
N ASN A 464 25.20 4.25 0.84
CA ASN A 464 26.54 4.22 1.48
C ASN A 464 27.52 3.23 0.82
N GLY A 465 27.05 2.47 -0.17
CA GLY A 465 27.80 1.45 -0.89
C GLY A 465 27.70 0.05 -0.30
N ASN A 466 27.10 -0.13 0.88
CA ASN A 466 26.95 -1.44 1.50
C ASN A 466 26.02 -2.35 0.70
N SER A 467 26.22 -3.66 0.81
CA SER A 467 25.32 -4.66 0.22
C SER A 467 24.35 -5.17 1.27
N LEU A 468 23.09 -5.37 0.89
CA LEU A 468 22.07 -6.00 1.71
C LEU A 468 21.79 -7.40 1.16
N ILE A 469 22.16 -8.42 1.93
CA ILE A 469 22.18 -9.82 1.56
C ILE A 469 21.19 -10.61 2.41
N THR A 470 20.59 -11.63 1.83
CA THR A 470 19.65 -12.54 2.49
C THR A 470 20.24 -13.94 2.55
N GLU A 471 20.43 -14.46 3.76
CA GLU A 471 20.91 -15.82 4.01
C GLU A 471 19.71 -16.71 4.37
N VAL A 472 19.16 -17.39 3.37
CA VAL A 472 17.89 -18.14 3.51
C VAL A 472 17.95 -19.20 4.63
N TYR A 473 19.02 -19.98 4.72
CA TYR A 473 19.16 -21.01 5.76
C TYR A 473 19.79 -20.47 7.05
N GLY A 474 20.43 -19.31 6.98
CA GLY A 474 20.86 -18.55 8.16
C GLY A 474 19.71 -17.82 8.87
N ASN A 475 18.50 -17.79 8.27
CA ASN A 475 17.34 -17.07 8.78
C ASN A 475 17.65 -15.61 9.14
N ARG A 476 18.37 -14.92 8.24
CA ARG A 476 18.74 -13.52 8.49
C ARG A 476 18.96 -12.70 7.23
N VAL A 477 18.78 -11.40 7.38
CA VAL A 477 19.19 -10.37 6.43
C VAL A 477 20.41 -9.67 7.02
N ILE A 478 21.44 -9.43 6.21
CA ILE A 478 22.72 -8.89 6.65
C ILE A 478 23.10 -7.72 5.75
N GLU A 479 23.59 -6.66 6.37
CA GLU A 479 24.27 -5.57 5.67
C GLU A 479 25.79 -5.76 5.80
N PHE A 480 26.46 -5.88 4.66
CA PHE A 480 27.91 -5.93 4.58
C PHE A 480 28.47 -4.62 4.06
N ASN A 481 29.53 -4.13 4.69
CA ASN A 481 30.29 -3.03 4.13
C ASN A 481 31.13 -3.48 2.91
N ASN A 482 31.85 -2.54 2.26
CA ASN A 482 32.66 -2.86 1.08
C ASN A 482 33.84 -3.81 1.37
N GLU A 483 34.26 -3.94 2.63
CA GLU A 483 35.30 -4.90 3.06
C GLU A 483 34.72 -6.28 3.42
N GLY A 484 33.41 -6.49 3.30
CA GLY A 484 32.75 -7.76 3.65
C GLY A 484 32.54 -7.95 5.15
N LYS A 485 32.64 -6.89 5.95
CA LYS A 485 32.29 -6.95 7.37
C LYS A 485 30.80 -6.75 7.55
N GLU A 486 30.20 -7.61 8.37
CA GLU A 486 28.84 -7.41 8.87
C GLU A 486 28.78 -6.13 9.69
N VAL A 487 27.90 -5.20 9.29
CA VAL A 487 27.67 -3.93 10.00
C VAL A 487 26.23 -3.79 10.52
N TRP A 488 25.33 -4.67 10.08
CA TRP A 488 23.97 -4.79 10.58
C TRP A 488 23.41 -6.17 10.24
N GLN A 489 22.52 -6.70 11.08
CA GLN A 489 21.74 -7.89 10.76
C GLN A 489 20.33 -7.82 11.35
N PHE A 490 19.43 -8.63 10.78
CA PHE A 490 18.08 -8.86 11.29
C PHE A 490 17.66 -10.30 11.08
N GLU A 491 17.19 -10.94 12.14
CA GLU A 491 16.67 -12.30 12.08
C GLU A 491 15.30 -12.33 11.41
N CYS A 492 15.16 -13.17 10.38
CA CYS A 492 13.92 -13.35 9.64
C CYS A 492 13.89 -14.78 9.11
N GLU A 493 12.75 -15.45 9.17
CA GLU A 493 12.66 -16.82 8.70
C GLU A 493 12.75 -16.89 7.16
N GLN A 494 13.73 -17.64 6.66
CA GLN A 494 13.96 -17.92 5.23
C GLN A 494 13.78 -16.72 4.29
N PRO A 495 14.58 -15.64 4.44
CA PRO A 495 14.47 -14.47 3.60
C PRO A 495 15.00 -14.75 2.19
N VAL A 496 14.31 -14.22 1.17
CA VAL A 496 14.63 -14.47 -0.26
C VAL A 496 15.09 -13.20 -0.98
N ALA A 497 14.50 -12.07 -0.61
CA ALA A 497 14.89 -10.75 -1.06
C ALA A 497 14.67 -9.74 0.06
N ALA A 498 15.57 -8.77 0.15
CA ALA A 498 15.45 -7.62 1.02
C ALA A 498 15.82 -6.37 0.23
N VAL A 499 15.14 -5.27 0.52
CA VAL A 499 15.43 -3.94 -0.03
C VAL A 499 15.38 -2.95 1.13
N ARG A 500 16.46 -2.20 1.32
CA ARG A 500 16.43 -1.06 2.23
C ARG A 500 15.69 0.06 1.53
N LEU A 501 14.59 0.47 2.13
CA LEU A 501 13.88 1.63 1.65
C LEU A 501 14.70 2.88 1.99
N PRO A 502 14.67 3.91 1.15
CA PRO A 502 15.41 5.15 1.36
C PRO A 502 15.24 5.84 2.72
N ASN A 503 14.20 5.48 3.49
CA ASN A 503 13.94 5.94 4.85
C ASN A 503 14.64 5.14 5.96
N GLY A 504 15.39 4.09 5.62
CA GLY A 504 16.08 3.20 6.56
C GLY A 504 15.29 1.96 6.98
N ASN A 505 13.99 1.89 6.67
CA ASN A 505 13.20 0.67 6.83
C ASN A 505 13.70 -0.41 5.88
N THR A 506 13.40 -1.67 6.20
CA THR A 506 13.76 -2.80 5.34
C THR A 506 12.52 -3.57 4.94
N LEU A 507 12.28 -3.69 3.64
CA LEU A 507 11.25 -4.53 3.07
C LEU A 507 11.85 -5.90 2.75
N ILE A 508 11.31 -6.96 3.35
CA ILE A 508 11.85 -8.32 3.32
C ILE A 508 10.76 -9.26 2.81
N THR A 509 11.15 -10.28 2.04
CA THR A 509 10.27 -11.37 1.62
C THR A 509 10.75 -12.69 2.21
N SER A 510 9.81 -13.51 2.70
CA SER A 510 10.07 -14.80 3.33
C SER A 510 9.47 -15.93 2.49
N MET A 511 10.28 -16.97 2.24
CA MET A 511 9.88 -18.13 1.44
C MET A 511 8.80 -18.96 2.12
N THR A 512 9.07 -19.42 3.35
CA THR A 512 8.19 -20.34 4.10
C THR A 512 6.93 -19.64 4.58
N GLN A 513 7.04 -18.37 4.95
CA GLN A 513 5.89 -17.60 5.41
C GLN A 513 5.00 -17.11 4.27
N MET A 514 5.48 -17.19 3.01
CA MET A 514 4.80 -16.68 1.82
C MET A 514 4.35 -15.23 2.02
N LYS A 515 5.27 -14.42 2.56
CA LYS A 515 4.98 -13.10 3.14
C LYS A 515 6.00 -12.07 2.68
N ALA A 516 5.55 -10.85 2.43
CA ALA A 516 6.38 -9.66 2.48
C ALA A 516 6.13 -8.91 3.81
N LEU A 517 7.18 -8.39 4.42
CA LEU A 517 7.10 -7.59 5.63
C LEU A 517 8.01 -6.37 5.52
N GLU A 518 7.64 -5.29 6.18
CA GLU A 518 8.51 -4.15 6.36
C GLU A 518 8.80 -3.93 7.83
N ILE A 519 10.08 -3.72 8.14
CA ILE A 519 10.56 -3.41 9.47
C ILE A 519 11.13 -2.00 9.53
N ASP A 520 10.91 -1.33 10.66
CA ASP A 520 11.63 -0.09 10.97
C ASP A 520 13.11 -0.36 11.32
N PRO A 521 13.98 0.66 11.45
CA PRO A 521 15.39 0.45 11.82
C PRO A 521 15.61 -0.21 13.18
N LYS A 522 14.58 -0.28 14.04
CA LYS A 522 14.61 -0.96 15.34
C LYS A 522 14.14 -2.41 15.25
N GLY A 523 13.77 -2.89 14.06
CA GLY A 523 13.31 -4.25 13.81
C GLY A 523 11.82 -4.48 14.06
N LYS A 524 11.02 -3.43 14.30
CA LYS A 524 9.58 -3.57 14.49
C LYS A 524 8.89 -3.73 13.14
N GLU A 525 8.04 -4.76 12.99
CA GLU A 525 7.15 -4.88 11.84
C GLU A 525 6.11 -3.74 11.81
N ILE A 526 6.06 -3.01 10.71
CA ILE A 526 5.16 -1.86 10.49
C ILE A 526 4.21 -2.05 9.30
N TRP A 527 4.48 -3.04 8.45
CA TRP A 527 3.59 -3.46 7.37
C TRP A 527 3.84 -4.93 7.03
N SER A 528 2.81 -5.62 6.55
CA SER A 528 2.99 -6.91 5.90
C SER A 528 1.89 -7.28 4.92
N TYR A 529 2.25 -8.20 4.01
CA TYR A 529 1.37 -8.84 3.05
C TYR A 529 1.61 -10.34 3.03
N LYS A 530 0.56 -11.14 3.13
CA LYS A 530 0.63 -12.61 3.08
C LYS A 530 -0.11 -13.12 1.86
N SER A 531 0.46 -14.13 1.21
CA SER A 531 -0.12 -14.80 0.05
C SER A 531 -0.25 -16.32 0.28
N ASN A 532 -0.95 -17.00 -0.62
CA ASN A 532 -1.05 -18.46 -0.67
C ASN A 532 0.00 -19.10 -1.58
N THR A 533 0.89 -18.28 -2.17
CA THR A 533 2.00 -18.66 -3.04
C THR A 533 3.26 -17.92 -2.59
N ARG A 534 4.45 -18.37 -3.01
CA ARG A 534 5.70 -17.69 -2.63
C ARG A 534 5.72 -16.25 -3.11
N VAL A 535 5.97 -15.35 -2.16
CA VAL A 535 6.28 -13.94 -2.40
C VAL A 535 7.79 -13.84 -2.51
N THR A 536 8.31 -13.62 -3.72
CA THR A 536 9.77 -13.68 -3.96
C THR A 536 10.42 -12.32 -4.04
N ARG A 537 9.65 -11.29 -4.40
CA ARG A 537 10.08 -9.90 -4.36
C ARG A 537 8.94 -8.98 -3.94
N ALA A 538 9.28 -7.95 -3.20
CA ALA A 538 8.42 -6.80 -2.94
C ALA A 538 9.27 -5.53 -3.04
N PHE A 539 8.71 -4.47 -3.59
CA PHE A 539 9.39 -3.17 -3.66
C PHE A 539 8.41 -2.01 -3.67
N ARG A 540 8.85 -0.87 -3.13
CA ARG A 540 8.11 0.39 -3.13
C ARG A 540 8.62 1.27 -4.29
N PRO A 541 7.78 1.56 -5.31
CA PRO A 541 8.21 2.26 -6.52
C PRO A 541 8.66 3.70 -6.27
#